data_AF-A0A373BY21-F1
#
_entry.id   AF-A0A373BY21-F1
#
_cell.length_a   1.000
_cell.length_b   1.000
_cell.length_c   1.000
_cell.angle_alpha   90.00
_cell.angle_beta   90.00
_cell.angle_gamma   90.00
#
_symmetry.space_group_name_H-M   'P 1'
#
loop_
_entity.id
_entity.type
_entity.pdbx_description
1 polymer ?
#
loop_
_entity_poly.entity_id
_entity_poly.type
_entity_poly.pdbx_seq_one_letter_code
_entity_poly.pdbx_strand_id
1 'polypeptide(L)' 'MYTGWHEIDGKWYYFNTASDKGTLGAILANTTTPDGYQVDANGAWIR' A
#
# COMPACT_ATOMS: atom_id res chain seq x y z
N MET A 1 10.69 8.46 -3.77
CA MET A 1 10.13 7.35 -2.98
C MET A 1 8.71 7.73 -2.62
N TYR A 2 7.74 6.87 -2.91
CA TYR A 2 6.33 7.08 -2.58
C TYR A 2 6.03 6.46 -1.22
N THR A 3 5.14 7.07 -0.45
CA THR A 3 4.71 6.59 0.88
C THR A 3 3.26 7.00 1.10
N GLY A 4 2.48 6.16 1.75
CA GLY A 4 1.04 6.35 1.91
C GLY A 4 0.26 5.97 0.65
N TRP A 5 -0.98 6.47 0.56
CA TRP A 5 -1.87 6.20 -0.55
C TRP A 5 -1.49 6.96 -1.81
N HIS A 6 -1.43 6.25 -2.93
CA HIS A 6 -1.28 6.85 -4.26
C HIS A 6 -2.19 6.16 -5.27
N GLU A 7 -2.80 6.96 -6.13
CA GLU A 7 -3.59 6.48 -7.25
C GLU A 7 -2.72 6.30 -8.49
N ILE A 8 -2.79 5.13 -9.10
CA ILE A 8 -2.10 4.78 -10.34
C ILE A 8 -3.12 4.07 -11.23
N ASP A 9 -3.38 4.65 -12.41
CA ASP A 9 -4.29 4.06 -13.41
C ASP A 9 -5.70 3.75 -12.85
N GLY A 10 -6.25 4.66 -12.03
CA GLY A 10 -7.58 4.53 -11.43
C GLY A 10 -7.66 3.53 -10.26
N LYS A 11 -6.52 2.98 -9.81
CA LYS A 11 -6.44 2.08 -8.66
C LYS A 11 -5.60 2.70 -7.55
N TRP A 12 -6.01 2.47 -6.31
CA TRP A 12 -5.30 2.97 -5.13
C TRP A 12 -4.34 1.92 -4.60
N TYR A 13 -3.11 2.34 -4.33
CA TYR A 13 -2.04 1.51 -3.76
C TYR A 13 -1.50 2.17 -2.50
N TYR A 14 -1.24 1.36 -1.48
CA TYR A 14 -0.59 1.86 -0.26
C TYR A 14 0.89 1.51 -0.26
N PHE A 15 1.71 2.55 -0.19
CA PHE A 15 3.15 2.45 -0.04
C PHE A 15 3.51 2.55 1.44
N ASN A 16 4.20 1.54 1.95
CA ASN A 16 4.54 1.43 3.36
C ASN A 16 5.28 2.67 3.84
N THR A 17 4.81 3.22 4.95
CA THR A 17 5.36 4.42 5.61
C THR A 17 6.35 4.05 6.72
N ALA A 18 6.35 2.80 7.15
CA ALA A 18 7.27 2.32 8.17
C ALA A 18 8.69 2.18 7.59
N SER A 19 9.65 2.76 8.30
CA SER A 19 11.08 2.63 7.96
C SER A 19 11.72 1.39 8.55
N ASP A 20 10.98 0.62 9.35
CA ASP A 20 11.47 -0.59 9.98
C ASP A 20 11.87 -1.62 8.93
N LYS A 21 13.10 -2.12 9.08
CA LYS A 21 13.68 -3.18 8.23
C LYS A 21 13.82 -2.81 6.74
N GLY A 22 13.88 -1.51 6.41
CA GLY A 22 14.11 -1.05 5.03
C GLY A 22 12.89 -1.26 4.11
N THR A 23 11.69 -1.37 4.69
CA THR A 23 10.45 -1.61 3.95
C THR A 23 9.74 -0.33 3.52
N LEU A 24 10.37 0.83 3.74
CA LEU A 24 9.84 2.14 3.39
C LEU A 24 9.59 2.27 1.88
N GLY A 25 8.38 2.64 1.52
CA GLY A 25 7.94 2.77 0.13
C GLY A 25 7.71 1.44 -0.60
N ALA A 26 7.73 0.30 0.09
CA ALA A 26 7.26 -0.96 -0.48
C ALA A 26 5.72 -0.95 -0.60
N ILE A 27 5.17 -1.47 -1.69
CA ILE A 27 3.71 -1.65 -1.81
C ILE A 27 3.25 -2.74 -0.84
N LEU A 28 2.18 -2.48 -0.09
CA LEU A 28 1.46 -3.53 0.61
C LEU A 28 0.56 -4.28 -0.38
N ALA A 29 0.57 -5.61 -0.31
CA ALA A 29 -0.26 -6.48 -1.12
C ALA A 29 -0.75 -7.66 -0.29
N ASN A 30 -1.96 -8.14 -0.59
CA ASN A 30 -2.63 -9.27 0.05
C ASN A 30 -2.71 -9.14 1.58
N THR A 31 -3.01 -7.93 2.06
CA THR A 31 -2.96 -7.59 3.48
C THR A 31 -3.92 -6.44 3.80
N THR A 32 -4.00 -6.07 5.07
CA THR A 32 -4.71 -4.90 5.55
C THR A 32 -3.70 -3.78 5.80
N THR A 33 -3.95 -2.60 5.25
CA THR A 33 -3.14 -1.40 5.49
C THR A 33 -3.27 -0.94 6.96
N PRO A 34 -2.31 -0.16 7.50
CA PRO A 34 -2.35 0.28 8.90
C PRO A 34 -3.60 1.07 9.30
N ASP A 35 -4.25 1.71 8.33
CA ASP A 35 -5.52 2.44 8.46
C ASP A 35 -6.77 1.58 8.26
N GLY A 36 -6.62 0.27 8.02
CA GLY A 36 -7.70 -0.71 8.07
C GLY A 36 -8.30 -1.12 6.73
N TYR A 37 -7.72 -0.72 5.59
CA TYR A 37 -8.23 -1.07 4.27
C TYR A 37 -7.58 -2.36 3.73
N GLN A 38 -8.36 -3.19 3.05
CA GLN A 38 -7.84 -4.40 2.40
C GLN A 38 -7.30 -4.10 1.01
N VAL A 39 -6.10 -4.59 0.72
CA VAL A 39 -5.49 -4.56 -0.61
C VAL A 39 -5.36 -5.98 -1.17
N ASP A 40 -5.60 -6.13 -2.47
CA ASP A 40 -5.55 -7.41 -3.16
C ASP A 40 -4.10 -7.92 -3.37
N ALA A 41 -3.94 -9.07 -4.02
CA ALA A 41 -2.62 -9.64 -4.33
C ALA A 41 -1.73 -8.76 -5.23
N ASN A 42 -2.32 -7.78 -5.92
CA ASN A 42 -1.61 -6.79 -6.73
C ASN A 42 -1.31 -5.50 -5.95
N GLY A 43 -1.77 -5.39 -4.70
CA GLY A 43 -1.67 -4.20 -3.86
C GLY A 43 -2.72 -3.14 -4.14
N ALA A 44 -3.70 -3.44 -5.00
CA ALA A 44 -4.79 -2.53 -5.29
C ALA A 44 -5.83 -2.58 -4.16
N TRP A 45 -6.29 -1.42 -3.72
CA TRP A 45 -7.35 -1.29 -2.73
C TRP A 45 -8.63 -1.96 -3.20
N ILE A 46 -9.18 -2.82 -2.35
CA ILE A 46 -10.47 -3.49 -2.55
C ILE A 46 -11.54 -2.56 -2.00
N ARG A 47 -12.41 -2.06 -2.89
CA ARG A 47 -13.56 -1.23 -2.58
C ARG A 47 -14.86 -2.02 -2.58
#